data_AF-A0A2D9WBE7-F1
#
_entry.id   AF-A0A2D9WBE7-F1
#
_cell.length_a   1.000
_cell.length_b   1.000
_cell.length_c   1.000
_cell.angle_alpha   90.00
_cell.angle_beta   90.00
_cell.angle_gamma   90.00
#
_symmetry.space_group_name_H-M   'P 1'
#
loop_
_entity.id
_entity.type
_entity.pdbx_description
1 polymer ?
#
loop_
_entity_poly.entity_id
_entity_poly.type
_entity_poly.pdbx_seq_one_letter_code
_entity_poly.pdbx_strand_id
1 'polypeptide(L)'
;MLLERNTAGDLAKAVGLLNESASISSELSMRPLSARSAALQEKAKSVAARVPAFPDGLTQREVDVIRLVAVGRTNREIAGELVIAVRTVTTHVGNILNKTVAANRAEAASYANQRGLVIPDSDVSC
;
A
#
# COMPACT_ATOMS: atom_id res chain seq x y z
N MET A 1 1.40 2.44 19.33
CA MET A 1 0.16 2.04 18.63
C MET A 1 0.39 2.09 17.12
N LEU A 2 1.02 1.06 16.55
CA LEU A 2 1.30 0.96 15.10
C LEU A 2 0.13 0.37 14.29
N LEU A 3 -0.91 -0.12 14.98
CA LEU A 3 -2.11 -0.73 14.39
C LEU A 3 -3.15 0.29 13.90
N GLU A 4 -3.05 1.55 14.33
CA GLU A 4 -3.99 2.60 13.94
C GLU A 4 -3.65 3.28 12.61
N ARG A 5 -2.44 3.03 12.08
CA ARG A 5 -1.97 3.72 10.87
C ARG A 5 -2.34 3.06 9.56
N ASN A 6 -2.84 1.82 9.58
CA ASN A 6 -3.39 1.06 8.44
C ASN A 6 -2.71 1.33 7.08
N THR A 7 -1.38 1.48 7.06
CA THR A 7 -0.63 1.56 5.82
C THR A 7 -0.09 0.17 5.48
N ALA A 8 -0.02 -0.16 4.19
CA ALA A 8 0.57 -1.42 3.73
C ALA A 8 2.00 -1.64 4.27
N GLY A 9 2.75 -0.54 4.49
CA GLY A 9 4.08 -0.56 5.09
C GLY A 9 4.10 -0.98 6.57
N ASP A 10 3.06 -0.65 7.34
CA ASP A 10 2.98 -1.04 8.76
C ASP A 10 2.72 -2.54 8.91
N LEU A 11 1.93 -3.13 8.00
CA LEU A 11 1.68 -4.58 7.97
C LEU A 11 2.94 -5.36 7.59
N ALA A 12 3.66 -4.94 6.56
CA ALA A 12 4.93 -5.56 6.17
C ALA A 12 5.96 -5.50 7.30
N LYS A 13 6.05 -4.33 7.97
CA LYS A 13 6.93 -4.14 9.13
C LYS A 13 6.51 -5.02 10.33
N ALA A 14 5.21 -5.12 10.61
CA ALA A 14 4.69 -5.96 11.68
C ALA A 14 5.00 -7.45 11.44
N VAL A 15 4.87 -7.93 10.20
CA VAL A 15 5.23 -9.30 9.82
C VAL A 15 6.74 -9.53 9.99
N GLY A 16 7.59 -8.59 9.56
CA GLY A 16 9.04 -8.66 9.77
C GLY A 16 9.42 -8.79 11.25
N LEU A 17 8.87 -7.93 12.11
CA LEU A 17 9.11 -7.96 13.56
C LEU A 17 8.63 -9.26 14.23
N LEU A 18 7.51 -9.83 13.75
CA LEU A 18 7.01 -11.11 14.25
C LEU A 18 7.92 -12.28 13.87
N ASN A 19 8.51 -12.27 12.67
CA ASN A 19 9.48 -13.29 12.23
C ASN A 19 10.76 -13.24 13.08
N GLU A 20 11.30 -12.05 13.32
CA GLU A 20 12.47 -11.87 14.20
C GLU A 20 12.18 -12.37 15.62
N SER A 21 11.04 -11.98 16.19
CA SER A 21 10.63 -12.43 17.53
C SER A 21 10.49 -13.95 17.62
N ALA A 22 9.95 -14.61 16.59
CA ALA A 22 9.82 -16.06 16.54
C ALA A 22 11.19 -16.76 16.48
N SER A 23 12.13 -16.24 15.69
CA SER A 23 13.50 -16.79 15.60
C SER A 23 14.22 -16.72 16.94
N ILE A 24 14.26 -15.54 17.56
CA ILE A 24 14.93 -15.31 18.85
C ILE A 24 14.31 -16.18 19.95
N SER A 25 12.99 -16.31 19.97
CA SER A 25 12.29 -17.11 20.99
C SER A 25 12.56 -18.61 20.84
N SER A 26 12.74 -19.08 19.60
CA SER A 26 13.10 -20.46 19.30
C SER A 26 14.53 -20.76 19.72
N GLU A 27 15.48 -19.87 19.41
CA GLU A 27 16.88 -19.98 19.83
C GLU A 27 17.03 -20.01 21.36
N LEU A 28 16.27 -19.17 22.06
CA LEU A 28 16.26 -19.11 23.53
C LEU A 28 15.40 -20.20 24.19
N SER A 29 14.85 -21.15 23.42
CA SER A 29 13.98 -22.23 23.91
C SER A 29 12.77 -21.75 24.75
N MET A 30 12.32 -20.52 24.53
CA MET A 30 11.17 -19.92 25.23
C MET A 30 9.85 -20.42 24.63
N ARG A 31 9.48 -21.67 24.93
CA ARG A 31 8.28 -22.34 24.41
C ARG A 31 6.98 -21.51 24.45
N PRO A 32 6.59 -20.85 25.57
CA PRO A 32 5.34 -20.09 25.61
C PRO A 32 5.38 -18.83 24.71
N LEU A 33 6.55 -18.20 24.57
CA LEU A 33 6.71 -17.03 23.71
C LEU A 33 6.70 -17.43 22.23
N SER A 34 7.38 -18.53 21.89
CA SER A 34 7.37 -19.11 20.54
C SER A 34 5.94 -19.47 20.09
N ALA A 35 5.16 -20.16 20.93
CA ALA A 35 3.77 -20.49 20.63
C ALA A 35 2.89 -19.24 20.42
N ARG A 36 3.12 -18.18 21.22
CA ARG A 36 2.40 -16.92 21.10
C ARG A 36 2.75 -16.16 19.82
N SER A 37 4.03 -16.14 19.44
CA SER A 37 4.49 -15.53 18.19
C SER A 37 3.95 -16.26 16.97
N ALA A 38 3.91 -17.59 16.97
CA ALA A 38 3.30 -18.39 15.90
C ALA A 38 1.79 -18.11 15.75
N ALA A 39 1.04 -18.03 16.86
CA ALA A 39 -0.38 -17.70 16.83
C ALA A 39 -0.66 -16.28 16.29
N LEU A 40 0.21 -15.31 16.60
CA LEU A 40 0.13 -13.95 16.06
C LEU A 40 0.49 -13.89 14.57
N GLN A 41 1.46 -14.70 14.12
CA GLN A 41 1.78 -14.82 12.70
C GLN A 41 0.61 -15.36 11.88
N GLU A 42 -0.09 -16.39 12.35
CA GLU A 42 -1.26 -16.92 11.64
C GLU A 42 -2.38 -15.89 11.53
N LYS A 43 -2.62 -15.12 12.60
CA LYS A 43 -3.54 -13.97 12.54
C LYS A 43 -3.06 -12.91 11.55
N ALA A 44 -1.78 -12.55 11.56
CA ALA A 44 -1.22 -11.55 10.64
C ALA A 44 -1.33 -12.00 9.17
N LYS A 45 -1.04 -13.27 8.87
CA LYS A 45 -1.22 -13.86 7.52
C LYS A 45 -2.67 -13.78 7.07
N SER A 46 -3.63 -14.08 7.94
CA SER A 46 -5.06 -14.00 7.61
C SER A 46 -5.52 -12.56 7.30
N VAL A 47 -4.92 -11.56 7.97
CA VAL A 47 -5.16 -10.14 7.69
C VAL A 47 -4.49 -9.73 6.39
N ALA A 48 -3.22 -10.09 6.18
CA ALA A 48 -2.48 -9.78 4.95
C ALA A 48 -3.14 -10.39 3.71
N ALA A 49 -3.69 -11.61 3.81
CA ALA A 49 -4.42 -12.26 2.72
C ALA A 49 -5.71 -11.51 2.32
N ARG A 50 -6.27 -10.69 3.21
CA ARG A 50 -7.46 -9.87 2.94
C ARG A 50 -7.12 -8.47 2.41
N VAL A 51 -5.86 -8.04 2.53
CA VAL A 51 -5.40 -6.75 2.01
C VAL A 51 -4.91 -6.98 0.58
N PRO A 52 -5.46 -6.26 -0.42
CA PRO A 52 -4.95 -6.36 -1.77
C PRO A 52 -3.46 -5.98 -1.80
N ALA A 53 -2.62 -6.90 -2.26
CA ALA A 53 -1.20 -6.67 -2.42
C ALA A 53 -0.97 -5.89 -3.72
N PHE A 54 -0.70 -4.60 -3.60
CA PHE A 54 -0.37 -3.78 -4.76
C PHE A 54 1.14 -3.76 -4.99
N PRO A 55 1.57 -3.54 -6.26
CA PRO A 55 2.98 -3.44 -6.60
C PRO A 55 3.71 -2.38 -5.77
N ASP A 56 4.98 -2.66 -5.45
CA ASP A 56 5.90 -1.75 -4.75
C ASP A 56 5.36 -1.16 -3.43
N GLY A 57 4.48 -1.89 -2.74
CA GLY A 57 3.93 -1.50 -1.43
C GLY A 57 2.99 -0.29 -1.50
N LEU A 58 2.38 -0.05 -2.67
CA LEU A 58 1.31 0.93 -2.80
C LEU A 58 0.13 0.56 -1.90
N THR A 59 -0.44 1.57 -1.26
CA THR A 59 -1.69 1.42 -0.50
C THR A 59 -2.88 1.55 -1.45
N GLN A 60 -4.05 1.08 -1.01
CA GLN A 60 -5.30 1.27 -1.77
C GLN A 60 -5.50 2.72 -2.19
N ARG A 61 -5.28 3.68 -1.28
CA ARG A 61 -5.49 5.10 -1.56
C ARG A 61 -4.50 5.65 -2.58
N GLU A 62 -3.26 5.19 -2.54
CA GLU A 62 -2.24 5.56 -3.54
C GLU A 62 -2.55 4.94 -4.90
N VAL A 63 -3.15 3.74 -4.93
CA VAL A 63 -3.63 3.11 -6.18
C VAL A 63 -4.78 3.91 -6.78
N ASP A 64 -5.74 4.34 -5.98
CA ASP A 64 -6.84 5.19 -6.47
C ASP A 64 -6.29 6.48 -7.07
N VAL A 65 -5.29 7.10 -6.41
CA VAL A 65 -4.65 8.33 -6.92
C VAL A 65 -3.82 8.06 -8.19
N ILE A 66 -2.99 7.01 -8.25
CA ILE A 66 -2.14 6.73 -9.41
C ILE A 66 -2.96 6.34 -10.65
N ARG A 67 -4.12 5.73 -10.46
CA ARG A 67 -5.09 5.47 -11.53
C ARG A 67 -5.55 6.75 -12.19
N LEU A 68 -6.00 7.72 -11.40
CA LEU A 68 -6.47 9.01 -11.92
C LEU A 68 -5.32 9.84 -12.50
N VAL A 69 -4.11 9.70 -11.95
CA VAL A 69 -2.88 10.26 -12.55
C VAL A 69 -2.66 9.69 -13.95
N ALA A 70 -2.83 8.37 -14.13
CA ALA A 70 -2.63 7.71 -15.41
C ALA A 70 -3.65 8.12 -16.48
N VAL A 71 -4.87 8.49 -16.07
CA VAL A 71 -5.92 9.06 -16.94
C VAL A 71 -5.70 10.56 -17.21
N GLY A 72 -4.66 11.17 -16.61
CA GLY A 72 -4.28 12.56 -16.86
C GLY A 72 -5.01 13.60 -16.01
N ARG A 73 -5.77 13.19 -14.98
CA ARG A 73 -6.43 14.12 -14.05
C ARG A 73 -5.40 14.97 -13.32
N THR A 74 -5.73 16.21 -12.98
CA THR A 74 -4.94 17.10 -12.13
C THR A 74 -5.17 16.81 -10.64
N ASN A 75 -4.28 17.27 -9.75
CA ASN A 75 -4.48 17.09 -8.30
C ASN A 75 -5.80 17.70 -7.78
N ARG A 76 -6.32 18.75 -8.46
CA ARG A 76 -7.59 19.37 -8.10
C ARG A 76 -8.79 18.51 -8.53
N GLU A 77 -8.74 17.92 -9.72
CA GLU A 77 -9.79 16.99 -10.17
C GLU A 77 -9.80 15.72 -9.32
N ILE A 78 -8.62 15.14 -9.06
CA ILE A 78 -8.47 13.99 -8.17
C ILE A 78 -9.03 14.28 -6.78
N ALA A 79 -8.75 15.48 -6.25
CA ALA A 79 -9.29 15.91 -4.96
C ALA A 79 -10.82 15.97 -4.96
N GLY A 80 -11.43 16.43 -6.06
CA GLY A 80 -12.88 16.45 -6.24
C GLY A 80 -13.48 15.05 -6.33
N GLU A 81 -12.92 14.19 -7.19
CA GLU A 81 -13.40 12.83 -7.41
C GLU A 81 -13.27 11.96 -6.16
N LEU A 82 -12.15 12.12 -5.43
CA LEU A 82 -11.87 11.34 -4.23
C LEU A 82 -12.36 12.01 -2.94
N VAL A 83 -13.04 13.16 -3.04
CA VAL A 83 -13.60 13.96 -1.94
C VAL A 83 -12.60 14.19 -0.81
N ILE A 84 -11.42 14.72 -1.16
CA ILE A 84 -10.33 15.04 -0.21
C ILE A 84 -9.66 16.37 -0.54
N ALA A 85 -8.86 16.90 0.38
CA ALA A 85 -8.11 18.13 0.14
C ALA A 85 -7.01 17.93 -0.92
N VAL A 86 -6.77 18.95 -1.77
CA VAL A 86 -5.70 18.96 -2.78
C VAL A 86 -4.33 18.71 -2.16
N ARG A 87 -4.05 19.26 -0.97
CA ARG A 87 -2.80 19.01 -0.23
C ARG A 87 -2.58 17.53 0.05
N THR A 88 -3.65 16.81 0.41
CA THR A 88 -3.60 15.36 0.67
C THR A 88 -3.28 14.59 -0.61
N VAL A 89 -3.86 14.98 -1.75
CA VAL A 89 -3.51 14.40 -3.05
C VAL A 89 -2.03 14.63 -3.37
N THR A 90 -1.51 15.84 -3.15
CA THR A 90 -0.08 16.14 -3.36
C THR A 90 0.81 15.24 -2.51
N THR A 91 0.46 15.01 -1.24
CA THR A 91 1.18 14.07 -0.38
C THR A 91 1.13 12.64 -0.93
N HIS A 92 -0.04 12.16 -1.36
CA HIS A 92 -0.15 10.84 -1.98
C HIS A 92 0.69 10.71 -3.25
N VAL A 93 0.67 11.71 -4.13
CA VAL A 93 1.51 11.73 -5.34
C VAL A 93 3.00 11.66 -4.98
N GLY A 94 3.46 12.44 -3.99
CA GLY A 94 4.86 12.36 -3.54
C GLY A 94 5.24 10.97 -3.02
N ASN A 95 4.37 10.33 -2.24
CA ASN A 95 4.60 8.96 -1.77
C ASN A 95 4.60 7.94 -2.90
N ILE A 96 3.73 8.10 -3.89
CA ILE A 96 3.69 7.25 -5.09
C ILE A 96 5.03 7.34 -5.83
N LEU A 97 5.51 8.55 -6.13
CA LEU A 97 6.79 8.75 -6.82
C LEU A 97 7.94 8.05 -6.09
N ASN A 98 7.99 8.17 -4.77
CA ASN A 98 9.00 7.51 -3.95
C ASN A 98 8.89 5.98 -4.00
N LYS A 99 7.68 5.43 -3.95
CA LYS A 99 7.45 3.97 -3.94
C LYS A 99 7.69 3.33 -5.30
N THR A 100 7.26 4.00 -6.39
CA THR A 100 7.41 3.49 -7.75
C THR A 100 8.76 3.86 -8.37
N VAL A 101 9.61 4.60 -7.65
CA VAL A 101 10.89 5.13 -8.14
C VAL A 101 10.71 5.97 -9.41
N ALA A 102 9.57 6.64 -9.53
CA ALA A 102 9.27 7.52 -10.65
C ALA A 102 9.82 8.92 -10.35
N ALA A 103 10.57 9.51 -11.27
CA ALA A 103 11.11 10.86 -11.11
C ALA A 103 10.02 11.94 -11.22
N ASN A 104 8.92 11.65 -11.90
CA ASN A 104 7.86 12.63 -12.15
C ASN A 104 6.48 11.97 -12.37
N ARG A 105 5.45 12.82 -12.46
CA ARG A 105 4.06 12.40 -12.66
C ARG A 105 3.86 11.56 -13.93
N ALA A 106 4.55 11.90 -15.03
CA ALA A 106 4.41 11.18 -16.28
C ALA A 106 5.01 9.77 -16.20
N GLU A 107 6.14 9.62 -15.49
CA GLU A 107 6.71 8.30 -15.19
C GLU A 107 5.80 7.48 -14.29
N ALA A 108 5.15 8.08 -13.29
CA ALA A 108 4.16 7.38 -12.46
C ALA A 108 2.92 6.94 -13.27
N ALA A 109 2.47 7.76 -14.22
CA ALA A 109 1.41 7.37 -15.15
C ALA A 109 1.84 6.20 -16.04
N SER A 110 3.07 6.23 -16.58
CA SER A 110 3.64 5.12 -17.36
C SER A 110 3.75 3.84 -16.54
N TYR A 111 4.21 3.96 -15.29
CA TYR A 111 4.27 2.85 -14.34
C TYR A 111 2.89 2.20 -14.12
N ALA A 112 1.85 3.01 -13.89
CA ALA A 112 0.50 2.50 -13.70
C ALA A 112 -0.02 1.72 -14.91
N ASN A 113 0.29 2.20 -16.12
CA ASN A 113 -0.04 1.48 -17.37
C ASN A 113 0.73 0.16 -17.48
N GLN A 114 2.05 0.16 -17.23
CA GLN A 114 2.89 -1.05 -17.29
C GLN A 114 2.48 -2.12 -16.28
N ARG A 115 2.00 -1.71 -15.09
CA ARG A 115 1.55 -2.61 -14.03
C ARG A 115 0.08 -3.00 -14.13
N GLY A 116 -0.63 -2.56 -15.19
CA GLY A 116 -2.05 -2.86 -15.38
C GLY A 116 -2.95 -2.29 -14.27
N LEU A 117 -2.52 -1.19 -13.65
CA LEU A 117 -3.30 -0.54 -12.58
C LEU A 117 -4.43 0.32 -13.12
N VAL A 118 -4.37 0.71 -14.39
CA VAL A 118 -5.40 1.50 -15.07
C VAL A 118 -6.63 0.63 -15.34
N ILE A 119 -7.77 1.04 -14.80
CA ILE A 119 -9.07 0.47 -15.20
C ILE A 119 -9.46 1.25 -16.46
N PRO A 120 -9.70 0.61 -17.61
CA PRO A 120 -10.19 1.32 -18.79
C PRO A 120 -11.53 1.97 -18.43
N ASP A 121 -11.60 3.30 -18.58
CA ASP A 121 -12.86 4.04 -18.43
C ASP A 121 -13.88 3.45 -19.41
N SER A 122 -14.86 2.75 -18.85
CA SER A 122 -16.05 2.29 -19.57
C SER A 122 -17.06 3.42 -19.54
N ASP A 123 -16.69 4.55 -20.14
CA ASP A 123 -17.61 5.65 -20.46
C ASP A 123 -17.08 6.45 -21.65
N VAL A 124 -17.09 5.79 -22.82
CA VAL A 124 -17.34 6.49 -24.08
C VAL A 124 -18.82 6.23 -24.40
N SER A 125 -19.68 7.10 -23.88
CA SER A 125 -21.03 7.25 -24.43
C SER A 125 -21.05 8.47 -25.35
N CYS A 126 -21.53 8.23 -26.57
CA CYS A 126 -21.66 9.09 -27.73
C CYS A 126 -22.17 10.52 -27.48
#